data_AF-A0A0Q7MB10-F1
#
_entry.id   AF-A0A0Q7MB10-F1
#
_cell.length_a   1.000
_cell.length_b   1.000
_cell.length_c   1.000
_cell.angle_alpha   90.00
_cell.angle_beta   90.00
_cell.angle_gamma   90.00
#
_symmetry.space_group_name_H-M   'P 1'
#
loop_
_entity.id
_entity.type
_entity.pdbx_description
1 polymer ?
#
loop_
_entity_poly.entity_id
_entity_poly.type
_entity_poly.pdbx_seq_one_letter_code
_entity_poly.pdbx_strand_id
1 'polypeptide(L)'
;MTDVVDEPGSLDPTAPLEPVGLVEPTGTIVIPCPECGTPSAIHTDQRLATDFCPTCDYPLFWARPSVAPAGVEGRAEDALRRAPGASGTATPATLACPVCNELNLPNAAVCVRCGADMNPPPPPPPPPPPAPQPVIIVQPPPPPEPCGHPRTWVVVLVTAWIVVPLTLLVVWLF
;
A
#
# COMPACT_ATOMS: atom_id res chain seq x y z
N MET A 1 12.19 0.78 86.69
CA MET A 1 12.07 2.25 86.75
C MET A 1 13.43 2.79 86.35
N THR A 2 13.69 3.14 85.10
CA THR A 2 12.90 4.00 84.20
C THR A 2 12.99 3.55 82.74
N ASP A 3 11.87 3.71 82.03
CA ASP A 3 11.72 3.56 80.59
C ASP A 3 12.63 4.52 79.80
N VAL A 4 13.20 4.03 78.70
CA VAL A 4 13.70 4.89 77.61
C VAL A 4 12.88 4.52 76.37
N VAL A 5 11.93 5.41 76.08
CA VAL A 5 11.16 5.46 74.84
C VAL A 5 12.06 6.05 73.77
N ASP A 6 12.34 5.29 72.71
CA ASP A 6 13.00 5.81 71.51
C ASP A 6 11.94 6.00 70.41
N GLU A 7 11.83 7.25 69.97
CA GLU A 7 10.87 7.76 69.00
C GLU A 7 11.27 7.34 67.57
N PRO A 8 10.33 6.99 66.67
CA PRO A 8 10.65 6.67 65.29
C PRO A 8 11.12 7.93 64.55
N GLY A 9 12.40 7.95 64.18
CA GLY A 9 13.02 9.00 63.39
C GLY A 9 12.24 9.32 62.12
N SER A 10 11.81 10.59 62.05
CA SER A 10 11.24 11.29 60.90
C SER A 10 12.01 11.02 59.61
N LEU A 11 11.36 10.38 58.63
CA LEU A 11 11.85 10.27 57.26
C LEU A 11 11.67 11.61 56.54
N ASP A 12 12.79 12.26 56.21
CA ASP A 12 12.84 13.42 55.34
C ASP A 12 12.56 12.99 53.87
N PRO A 13 11.48 13.47 53.22
CA PRO A 13 11.13 13.07 51.86
C PRO A 13 11.93 13.80 50.77
N THR A 14 12.96 14.57 51.14
CA THR A 14 13.75 15.40 50.19
C THR A 14 15.21 14.97 50.08
N ALA A 15 15.55 13.75 50.48
CA ALA A 15 16.85 13.17 50.14
C ALA A 15 16.87 12.80 48.65
N PRO A 16 17.80 13.35 47.83
CA PRO A 16 18.02 12.84 46.49
C PRO A 16 18.38 11.36 46.60
N LEU A 17 17.71 10.51 45.82
CA LEU A 17 18.12 9.12 45.63
C LEU A 17 19.51 9.17 44.98
N GLU A 18 20.56 9.08 45.78
CA GLU A 18 21.90 8.87 45.26
C GLU A 18 21.87 7.57 44.42
N PRO A 19 22.25 7.60 43.13
CA PRO A 19 22.43 6.37 42.40
C PRO A 19 23.56 5.61 43.10
N VAL A 20 23.19 4.50 43.75
CA VAL A 20 24.15 3.49 44.22
C VAL A 20 24.85 2.94 42.98
N GLY A 21 25.95 3.58 42.63
CA GLY A 21 26.76 3.31 41.46
C GLY A 21 28.14 3.89 41.70
N LEU A 22 28.84 3.34 42.70
CA LEU A 22 30.29 3.50 42.80
C LEU A 22 30.89 2.89 41.54
N VAL A 23 31.23 3.74 40.58
CA VAL A 23 32.03 3.36 39.41
C VAL A 23 33.46 3.19 39.90
N GLU A 24 33.83 1.95 40.24
CA GLU A 24 35.25 1.59 40.31
C GLU A 24 35.87 1.71 38.90
N PRO A 25 37.14 2.16 38.77
CA PRO A 25 37.77 2.45 37.48
C PRO A 25 38.23 1.17 36.75
N THR A 26 37.53 0.05 36.95
CA THR A 26 37.81 -1.27 36.37
C THR A 26 36.98 -1.56 35.12
N GLY A 27 36.17 -0.61 34.65
CA GLY A 27 35.37 -0.76 33.44
C GLY A 27 34.22 -1.76 33.61
N THR A 28 33.82 -2.07 34.84
CA THR A 28 32.76 -3.04 35.14
C THR A 28 31.47 -2.29 35.50
N ILE A 29 30.34 -2.72 34.95
CA ILE A 29 29.00 -2.18 35.28
C ILE A 29 28.13 -3.29 35.89
N VAL A 30 27.31 -2.95 36.87
CA VAL A 30 26.32 -3.87 37.45
C VAL A 30 25.01 -3.71 36.70
N ILE A 31 24.51 -4.79 36.10
CA ILE A 31 23.18 -4.84 35.46
C ILE A 31 22.32 -5.94 36.09
N PRO A 32 21.00 -5.74 36.20
CA PRO A 32 20.10 -6.82 36.60
C PRO A 32 19.98 -7.86 35.48
N CYS A 33 20.07 -9.14 35.82
CA CYS A 33 19.81 -10.22 34.88
C CYS A 33 18.36 -10.14 34.35
N PRO A 34 18.13 -10.19 33.03
CA PRO A 34 16.77 -10.08 32.48
C PRO A 34 15.91 -11.31 32.75
N GLU A 35 16.53 -12.45 33.08
CA GLU A 35 15.79 -13.69 33.35
C GLU A 35 15.43 -13.82 34.84
N CYS A 36 16.39 -13.65 35.75
CA CYS A 36 16.19 -13.91 37.18
C CYS A 36 16.30 -12.66 38.07
N GLY A 37 16.61 -11.49 37.53
CA GLY A 37 16.75 -10.24 38.29
C GLY A 37 18.02 -10.12 39.14
N THR A 38 18.87 -11.15 39.18
CA THR A 38 20.12 -11.11 39.97
C THR A 38 21.03 -9.99 39.47
N PRO A 39 21.47 -9.05 40.34
CA PRO A 39 22.42 -8.02 39.96
C PRO A 39 23.78 -8.68 39.69
N SER A 40 24.38 -8.41 38.53
CA SER A 40 25.63 -9.05 38.12
C SER A 40 26.55 -8.04 37.47
N ALA A 41 27.82 -8.09 37.85
CA ALA A 41 28.86 -7.22 37.34
C ALA A 41 29.39 -7.78 36.01
N ILE A 42 29.50 -6.93 34.99
CA ILE A 42 29.99 -7.28 33.65
C ILE A 42 30.98 -6.24 33.15
N HIS A 43 31.95 -6.65 32.34
CA HIS A 43 32.90 -5.72 31.75
C HIS A 43 32.24 -4.89 30.63
N THR A 44 32.42 -3.57 30.61
CA THR A 44 31.80 -2.67 29.62
C THR A 44 32.62 -2.58 28.33
N ASP A 45 33.93 -2.73 28.44
CA ASP A 45 34.90 -2.57 27.36
C ASP A 45 35.02 -3.81 26.47
N GLN A 46 34.72 -5.00 27.01
CA GLN A 46 34.89 -6.28 26.32
C GLN A 46 33.72 -7.22 26.58
N ARG A 47 33.52 -8.18 25.67
CA ARG A 47 32.61 -9.32 25.87
C ARG A 47 33.44 -10.49 26.33
N LEU A 48 33.48 -10.73 27.65
CA LEU A 48 34.23 -11.85 28.19
C LEU A 48 33.34 -13.09 28.25
N ALA A 49 33.94 -14.26 28.02
CA ALA A 49 33.27 -15.54 28.21
C ALA A 49 32.90 -15.82 29.68
N THR A 50 33.30 -14.95 30.60
CA THR A 50 32.94 -15.00 32.03
C THR A 50 31.72 -14.13 32.37
N ASP A 51 31.18 -13.37 31.42
CA ASP A 51 30.03 -12.46 31.63
C ASP A 51 28.68 -13.22 31.60
N PHE A 52 28.51 -14.14 32.53
CA PHE A 52 27.30 -14.96 32.71
C PHE A 52 26.65 -14.68 34.07
N CYS A 53 25.33 -14.83 34.14
CA CYS A 53 24.62 -14.70 35.40
C CYS A 53 24.99 -15.88 36.32
N PRO A 54 25.47 -15.64 37.56
CA PRO A 54 25.86 -16.72 38.46
C PRO A 54 24.68 -17.57 38.96
N THR A 55 23.45 -17.09 38.78
CA THR A 55 22.23 -17.77 39.26
C THR A 55 21.59 -18.66 38.20
N CYS A 56 21.51 -18.21 36.95
CA CYS A 56 20.78 -18.90 35.88
C CYS A 56 21.60 -19.13 34.61
N ASP A 57 22.89 -18.77 34.61
CA ASP A 57 23.80 -18.92 33.46
C ASP A 57 23.35 -18.17 32.19
N TYR A 58 22.56 -17.11 32.38
CA TYR A 58 22.15 -16.23 31.28
C TYR A 58 23.36 -15.43 30.76
N PRO A 59 23.60 -15.34 29.43
CA PRO A 59 24.71 -14.59 28.85
C PRO A 59 24.45 -13.07 28.94
N LEU A 60 24.98 -12.42 29.99
CA LEU A 60 24.70 -11.03 30.33
C LEU A 60 25.25 -10.02 29.31
N PHE A 61 26.20 -10.41 28.48
CA PHE A 61 26.72 -9.58 27.39
C PHE A 61 25.70 -9.28 26.27
N TRP A 62 24.53 -9.94 26.24
CA TRP A 62 23.39 -9.59 25.38
C TRP A 62 22.43 -8.59 26.01
N ALA A 63 22.41 -8.50 27.34
CA ALA A 63 21.50 -7.63 28.09
C ALA A 63 22.01 -6.19 28.23
N ARG A 64 23.17 -5.88 27.64
CA ARG A 64 23.78 -4.55 27.71
C ARG A 64 22.93 -3.56 26.92
N PRO A 65 22.59 -2.38 27.47
CA PRO A 65 22.16 -1.25 26.67
C PRO A 65 23.27 -0.98 25.64
N SER A 66 22.91 -0.84 24.36
CA SER A 66 23.86 -0.51 23.30
C SER A 66 24.48 0.87 23.57
N VAL A 67 25.56 0.91 24.34
CA VAL A 67 26.36 2.13 24.49
C VAL A 67 27.22 2.22 23.24
N ALA A 68 26.90 3.16 22.35
CA ALA A 68 27.76 3.49 21.22
C ALA A 68 29.16 3.84 21.77
N PRO A 69 30.25 3.23 21.29
CA PRO A 69 31.57 3.59 21.75
C PRO A 69 31.85 5.04 21.39
N ALA A 70 32.22 5.84 22.39
CA ALA A 70 32.68 7.20 22.17
C ALA A 70 34.03 7.18 21.45
N GLY A 71 34.06 7.70 20.22
CA GLY A 71 35.25 8.33 19.63
C GLY A 71 36.43 7.44 19.27
N VAL A 72 36.28 6.51 18.32
CA VAL A 72 37.43 5.94 17.59
C VAL A 72 37.19 6.01 16.08
N GLU A 73 37.30 7.22 15.54
CA GLU A 73 37.42 7.51 14.11
C GLU A 73 38.67 6.77 13.57
N GLY A 74 38.47 5.65 12.85
CA GLY A 74 39.56 4.89 12.24
C GLY A 74 39.54 3.38 12.48
N ARG A 75 38.80 2.88 13.48
CA ARG A 75 38.52 1.41 13.60
C ARG A 75 37.25 1.00 12.86
N ALA A 76 36.33 1.93 12.64
CA ALA A 76 35.06 1.67 11.99
C ALA A 76 35.24 1.25 10.52
N GLU A 77 36.12 1.90 9.74
CA GLU A 77 36.28 1.56 8.31
C GLU A 77 36.94 0.20 8.08
N ASP A 78 37.93 -0.19 8.90
CA ASP A 78 38.58 -1.50 8.78
C ASP A 78 37.65 -2.63 9.27
N ALA A 79 36.86 -2.37 10.31
CA ALA A 79 35.81 -3.29 10.76
C ALA A 79 34.69 -3.47 9.70
N LEU A 80 34.29 -2.39 9.02
CA LEU A 80 33.33 -2.42 7.90
C LEU A 80 33.84 -3.21 6.70
N ARG A 81 35.16 -3.20 6.43
CA ARG A 81 35.78 -3.98 5.35
C ARG A 81 35.96 -5.46 5.69
N ARG A 82 36.05 -5.83 6.97
CA ARG A 82 36.28 -7.21 7.42
C ARG A 82 35.03 -7.94 7.88
N ALA A 83 33.94 -7.24 8.15
CA ALA A 83 32.70 -7.89 8.54
C ALA A 83 31.99 -8.47 7.29
N PRO A 84 31.83 -9.81 7.20
CA PRO A 84 31.01 -10.41 6.16
C PRO A 84 29.59 -9.87 6.31
N GLY A 85 29.10 -9.12 5.32
CA GLY A 85 27.76 -8.56 5.35
C GLY A 85 27.57 -7.22 6.07
N ALA A 86 28.63 -6.49 6.47
CA ALA A 86 28.48 -5.14 7.04
C ALA A 86 28.28 -4.01 6.01
N SER A 87 28.17 -4.35 4.73
CA SER A 87 27.45 -3.51 3.76
C SER A 87 25.91 -3.61 3.93
N GLY A 88 25.43 -4.39 4.91
CA GLY A 88 24.04 -4.77 5.12
C GLY A 88 23.06 -3.71 5.65
N THR A 89 23.40 -2.42 5.63
CA THR A 89 22.39 -1.36 5.81
C THR A 89 21.74 -0.93 4.51
N ALA A 90 22.33 -1.24 3.36
CA ALA A 90 21.59 -1.23 2.11
C ALA A 90 20.96 -2.61 1.96
N THR A 91 19.70 -2.79 2.39
CA THR A 91 18.85 -3.78 1.74
C THR A 91 18.81 -3.36 0.27
N PRO A 92 19.53 -4.05 -0.65
CA PRO A 92 19.40 -3.68 -2.05
C PRO A 92 17.92 -3.85 -2.38
N ALA A 93 17.28 -2.81 -2.90
CA ALA A 93 15.90 -2.91 -3.33
C ALA A 93 15.80 -4.11 -4.27
N THR A 94 15.07 -5.16 -3.89
CA THR A 94 15.00 -6.38 -4.69
C THR A 94 13.85 -6.29 -5.66
N LEU A 95 14.08 -6.60 -6.94
CA LEU A 95 13.04 -6.68 -7.95
C LEU A 95 12.74 -8.15 -8.25
N ALA A 96 11.46 -8.54 -8.21
CA ALA A 96 11.05 -9.91 -8.47
C ALA A 96 10.99 -10.21 -9.97
N CYS A 97 11.57 -11.34 -10.40
CA CYS A 97 11.53 -11.76 -11.79
C CYS A 97 10.08 -11.98 -12.26
N PRO A 98 9.64 -11.42 -13.41
CA PRO A 98 8.27 -11.57 -13.91
C PRO A 98 7.92 -13.00 -14.32
N VAL A 99 8.91 -13.90 -14.46
CA VAL A 99 8.72 -15.29 -14.92
C VAL A 99 8.76 -16.28 -13.75
N CYS A 100 9.78 -16.21 -12.89
CA CYS A 100 9.98 -17.20 -11.82
C CYS A 100 9.96 -16.62 -10.39
N ASN A 101 9.68 -15.32 -10.24
CA ASN A 101 9.58 -14.60 -8.97
C ASN A 101 10.86 -14.59 -8.11
N GLU A 102 12.02 -14.89 -8.69
CA GLU A 102 13.31 -14.81 -8.01
C GLU A 102 13.66 -13.35 -7.73
N LEU A 103 14.17 -13.05 -6.53
CA LEU A 103 14.60 -11.70 -6.16
C LEU A 103 15.96 -11.38 -6.80
N ASN A 104 15.99 -10.33 -7.61
CA ASN A 104 17.19 -9.88 -8.32
C ASN A 104 17.59 -8.49 -7.86
N LEU A 105 18.83 -8.10 -8.20
CA LEU A 105 19.28 -6.72 -8.08
C LEU A 105 18.36 -5.80 -8.89
N PRO A 106 18.09 -4.58 -8.42
CA PRO A 106 17.14 -3.67 -9.06
C PRO A 106 17.58 -3.19 -10.45
N ASN A 107 18.88 -3.33 -10.77
CA ASN A 107 19.48 -3.03 -12.07
C ASN A 107 19.86 -4.28 -12.88
N ALA A 108 19.39 -5.47 -12.51
CA ALA A 108 19.64 -6.69 -13.27
C ALA A 108 18.91 -6.63 -14.63
N ALA A 109 19.62 -6.86 -15.74
CA ALA A 109 19.01 -6.97 -17.07
C ALA A 109 18.36 -8.34 -17.29
N VAL A 110 18.90 -9.40 -16.67
CA VAL A 110 18.41 -10.77 -16.78
C VAL A 110 18.28 -11.41 -15.40
N CYS A 111 17.35 -12.34 -15.25
CA CYS A 111 17.15 -13.09 -14.03
C CYS A 111 18.32 -14.04 -13.75
N VAL A 112 18.87 -13.99 -12.54
CA VAL A 112 19.98 -14.86 -12.09
C VAL A 112 19.63 -16.35 -12.12
N ARG A 113 18.35 -16.70 -12.02
CA ARG A 113 17.89 -18.10 -11.95
C ARG A 113 17.41 -18.65 -13.28
N CYS A 114 16.53 -17.94 -13.99
CA CYS A 114 15.91 -18.45 -15.22
C CYS A 114 16.42 -17.77 -16.50
N GLY A 115 17.25 -16.72 -16.40
CA GLY A 115 17.77 -15.98 -17.56
C GLY A 115 16.75 -15.09 -18.28
N ALA A 116 15.50 -15.01 -17.80
CA ALA A 116 14.48 -14.14 -18.41
C ALA A 116 14.85 -12.66 -18.30
N ASP A 117 14.44 -11.86 -19.29
CA ASP A 117 14.59 -10.40 -19.28
C ASP A 117 13.80 -9.78 -18.12
N MET A 118 14.44 -8.90 -17.36
CA MET A 118 13.83 -8.21 -16.21
C MET A 118 13.06 -6.95 -16.61
N ASN A 119 13.23 -6.47 -17.85
CA ASN A 119 12.55 -5.33 -18.44
C ASN A 119 11.99 -5.69 -19.83
N PRO A 120 11.03 -6.63 -19.92
CA PRO A 120 10.44 -7.02 -21.19
C PRO A 120 9.73 -5.81 -21.85
N PRO A 121 9.72 -5.73 -23.19
CA PRO A 121 9.02 -4.66 -23.88
C PRO A 121 7.53 -4.69 -23.53
N PRO A 122 6.85 -3.52 -23.47
CA PRO A 122 5.42 -3.46 -23.26
C PRO A 122 4.67 -4.31 -24.28
N PRO A 123 3.54 -4.93 -23.91
CA PRO A 123 2.71 -5.64 -24.87
C PRO A 123 2.26 -4.70 -25.99
N PRO A 124 2.10 -5.21 -27.23
CA PRO A 124 1.64 -4.39 -28.34
C PRO A 124 0.27 -3.78 -28.02
N PRO A 125 -0.01 -2.56 -28.52
CA PRO A 125 -1.31 -1.94 -28.29
C PRO A 125 -2.43 -2.83 -28.85
N PRO A 126 -3.61 -2.84 -28.19
CA PRO A 126 -4.74 -3.61 -28.68
C PRO A 126 -5.14 -3.13 -30.09
N PRO A 127 -5.70 -4.00 -30.92
CA PRO A 127 -6.20 -3.59 -32.23
C PRO A 127 -7.26 -2.49 -32.07
N PRO A 128 -7.33 -1.53 -33.01
CA PRO A 128 -8.35 -0.49 -32.97
C PRO A 128 -9.75 -1.13 -32.97
N PRO A 129 -10.71 -0.53 -32.25
CA PRO A 129 -12.08 -1.03 -32.25
C PRO A 129 -12.63 -1.06 -33.68
N PRO A 130 -13.55 -1.99 -33.99
CA PRO A 130 -14.24 -2.01 -35.27
C PRO A 130 -14.89 -0.64 -35.55
N ALA A 131 -14.89 -0.23 -36.82
CA ALA A 131 -15.59 0.97 -37.24
C ALA A 131 -17.08 0.88 -36.85
N PRO A 132 -17.72 1.98 -36.41
CA PRO A 132 -19.15 2.01 -36.16
C PRO A 132 -19.92 1.52 -37.39
N GLN A 133 -20.86 0.60 -37.18
CA GLN A 133 -21.77 0.21 -38.26
C GLN A 133 -22.64 1.42 -38.64
N PRO A 134 -22.98 1.60 -39.92
CA PRO A 134 -23.86 2.67 -40.35
C PRO A 134 -25.21 2.53 -39.65
N VAL A 135 -25.62 3.57 -38.92
CA VAL A 135 -26.96 3.64 -38.33
C VAL A 135 -27.96 3.80 -39.46
N ILE A 136 -28.75 2.76 -39.74
CA ILE A 136 -29.87 2.86 -40.67
C ILE A 136 -30.96 3.66 -39.97
N ILE A 137 -31.10 4.93 -40.33
CA ILE A 137 -32.22 5.77 -39.91
C ILE A 137 -33.44 5.31 -40.71
N VAL A 138 -34.28 4.47 -40.11
CA VAL A 138 -35.62 4.19 -40.64
C VAL A 138 -36.45 5.46 -40.43
N GLN A 139 -36.68 6.22 -41.50
CA GLN A 139 -37.62 7.33 -41.39
C GLN A 139 -39.03 6.77 -41.13
N PRO A 140 -39.76 7.31 -40.14
CA PRO A 140 -41.16 6.98 -39.96
C PRO A 140 -41.93 7.22 -41.26
N PRO A 141 -42.96 6.41 -41.56
CA PRO A 141 -43.82 6.68 -42.70
C PRO A 141 -44.41 8.10 -42.59
N PRO A 142 -44.52 8.82 -43.70
CA PRO A 142 -45.10 10.15 -43.70
C PRO A 142 -46.54 10.11 -43.14
N PRO A 143 -47.00 11.18 -42.46
CA PRO A 143 -48.38 11.24 -42.00
C PRO A 143 -49.33 11.11 -43.21
N PRO A 144 -50.50 10.47 -43.02
CA PRO A 144 -51.48 10.37 -44.10
C PRO A 144 -51.90 11.78 -44.53
N GLU A 145 -51.74 12.10 -45.81
CA GLU A 145 -52.21 13.35 -46.37
C GLU A 145 -53.75 13.37 -46.37
N PRO A 146 -54.40 14.44 -45.86
CA PRO A 146 -55.84 14.56 -45.96
C PRO A 146 -56.25 14.59 -47.43
N CYS A 147 -57.08 13.64 -47.86
CA CYS A 147 -57.62 13.64 -49.21
C CYS A 147 -58.52 14.86 -49.42
N GLY A 148 -58.08 15.85 -50.21
CA GLY A 148 -58.83 17.07 -50.52
C GLY A 148 -60.02 16.90 -51.48
N HIS A 149 -60.48 15.68 -51.72
CA HIS A 149 -61.58 15.42 -52.65
C HIS A 149 -62.95 15.62 -51.99
N PRO A 150 -63.95 16.16 -52.72
CA PRO A 150 -65.32 16.22 -52.22
C PRO A 150 -65.81 14.80 -51.90
N ARG A 151 -66.69 14.67 -50.92
CA ARG A 151 -67.32 13.38 -50.61
C ARG A 151 -68.06 12.89 -51.86
N THR A 152 -67.89 11.62 -52.22
CA THR A 152 -68.44 11.04 -53.46
C THR A 152 -69.94 11.26 -53.62
N TRP A 153 -70.71 11.23 -52.53
CA TRP A 153 -72.14 11.52 -52.56
C TRP A 153 -72.46 12.96 -53.00
N VAL A 154 -71.60 13.95 -52.69
CA VAL A 154 -71.75 15.33 -53.17
C VAL A 154 -71.62 15.37 -54.68
N VAL A 155 -70.63 14.68 -55.23
CA VAL A 155 -70.42 14.57 -56.69
C VAL A 155 -71.64 13.92 -57.35
N VAL A 156 -72.17 12.84 -56.77
CA VAL A 156 -73.37 12.16 -57.28
C VAL A 156 -74.60 13.07 -57.24
N LEU A 157 -74.85 13.78 -56.14
CA LEU A 157 -75.98 14.70 -56.03
C LEU A 157 -75.88 15.85 -57.04
N VAL A 158 -74.71 16.49 -57.17
CA VAL A 158 -74.50 17.58 -58.14
C VAL A 158 -74.71 17.07 -59.57
N THR A 159 -74.17 15.90 -59.88
CA THR A 159 -74.35 15.28 -61.21
C THR A 159 -75.81 14.98 -61.49
N ALA A 160 -76.54 14.38 -60.53
CA ALA A 160 -77.97 14.10 -60.67
C ALA A 160 -78.79 15.38 -60.84
N TRP A 161 -78.47 16.43 -60.07
CA TRP A 161 -79.15 17.72 -60.12
C TRP A 161 -78.94 18.46 -61.45
N ILE A 162 -77.87 18.18 -62.18
CA ILE A 162 -77.62 18.71 -63.53
C ILE A 162 -78.25 17.81 -64.59
N VAL A 163 -78.05 16.50 -64.52
CA VAL A 163 -78.47 15.56 -65.56
C VAL A 163 -79.99 15.45 -65.63
N VAL A 164 -80.69 15.38 -64.49
CA VAL A 164 -82.15 15.25 -64.46
C VAL A 164 -82.86 16.41 -65.17
N PRO A 165 -82.65 17.70 -64.84
CA PRO A 165 -83.33 18.78 -65.54
C PRO A 165 -82.90 18.89 -67.00
N LEU A 166 -81.63 18.59 -67.32
CA LEU A 166 -81.16 18.60 -68.71
C LEU A 166 -81.86 17.52 -69.54
N THR A 167 -82.00 16.31 -69.01
CA THR A 167 -82.76 15.23 -69.66
C THR A 167 -84.24 15.56 -69.80
N LEU A 168 -84.88 16.13 -68.77
CA LEU A 168 -86.28 16.58 -68.84
C LEU A 168 -86.47 17.68 -69.89
N LEU A 169 -85.53 18.63 -69.99
CA LEU A 169 -85.56 19.70 -70.99
C LEU A 169 -85.41 19.14 -72.41
N VAL A 170 -84.51 18.18 -72.62
CA VAL A 170 -84.34 17.51 -73.92
C VAL A 170 -85.63 16.77 -74.30
N VAL A 171 -86.20 15.98 -73.39
CA VAL A 171 -87.47 15.25 -73.62
C VAL A 171 -88.64 16.21 -73.87
N TRP A 172 -88.61 17.41 -73.31
CA TRP A 172 -89.66 18.41 -73.55
C TRP A 172 -89.52 19.12 -74.91
N LEU A 173 -88.29 19.27 -75.42
CA LEU A 173 -88.01 19.95 -76.69
C LEU A 173 -88.17 19.06 -77.94
N PHE A 174 -88.05 17.74 -77.79
CA PHE A 174 -88.17 16.76 -78.87
C PHE A 174 -89.47 15.97 -78.79
#